data_AF-A0A2E3MUL3-F1
#
_entry.id   AF-A0A2E3MUL3-F1
#
_cell.length_a   1.000
_cell.length_b   1.000
_cell.length_c   1.000
_cell.angle_alpha   90.00
_cell.angle_beta   90.00
_cell.angle_gamma   90.00
#
_symmetry.space_group_name_H-M   'P 1'
#
loop_
_entity.id
_entity.type
_entity.pdbx_description
1 polymer ?
#
loop_
_entity_poly.entity_id
_entity_poly.type
_entity_poly.pdbx_seq_one_letter_code
_entity_poly.pdbx_strand_id
1 'polypeptide(L)'
;MSLPRFVLLDNSLVEVGGHFLEHAVCLLKAAGLADFQPVLATNRAFQQRDAVPPGWLVYPIFRYTALGRYSSFTAQPEKGIATQSRSGLWVCLKQWLGRRKRIRSFAASCDQLFAEIALEQDDHVCLPFCTELSLLGVLEYLHRCPDAANATWHLYYHSSCLQGRPSGWDAQKRQANVMKLALRQAEELVEQGRLRFYATTPHVCDSLNELSRVTFRYLPFPVEVGSTESSTNRPVGSPLRLLLGGQPRAEKGVTHRAEYVNSLWSRGLGSGELQLRMQQQPGTPPLEVPANVQHGLLHNEPAPVVFAPYPLSYEGYREFLRSADVGLLMYDGEAYYSRISSVMLELLCLGIPVIVPAGCWMGEIVAEANTRYLDRISQLWPPMAVDGLPLSQSQRQSAGARNAGSQDQCGHIATGSTLIPQGASVWCPRFYWTGPESRGTYLHLDVLQTDRHGETVKHWAVVLHRSAETSLSSALFELHTQARTIHWSISDAYAAGAPPQGQMNSRFFARPVAVPSGSIGLVAVDRGQVPALVTEVMAHYEHYQQEAKAYGAVLAQRHTAAAHLSQLLDCGVQSPQVAVRERHCA
;
A
#
# COMPACT_ATOMS: atom_id res chain seq x y z
N MET A 1 35.85 11.70 -22.65
CA MET A 1 34.70 12.39 -22.03
C MET A 1 34.46 11.73 -20.69
N SER A 2 34.13 12.47 -19.64
CA SER A 2 33.64 11.90 -18.38
C SER A 2 32.39 11.06 -18.67
N LEU A 3 32.20 9.96 -17.94
CA LEU A 3 30.90 9.28 -17.93
C LEU A 3 29.87 10.22 -17.28
N PRO A 4 28.63 10.28 -17.79
CA PRO A 4 27.56 11.03 -17.14
C PRO A 4 27.32 10.45 -15.74
N ARG A 5 26.91 11.29 -14.80
CA ARG A 5 26.73 10.92 -13.39
C ARG A 5 25.27 10.67 -13.09
N PHE A 6 25.01 9.68 -12.24
CA PHE A 6 23.72 9.51 -11.59
C PHE A 6 23.89 9.78 -10.09
N VAL A 7 23.44 10.96 -9.66
CA VAL A 7 23.59 11.47 -8.31
C VAL A 7 22.32 11.21 -7.51
N LEU A 8 22.39 10.31 -6.52
CA LEU A 8 21.29 10.05 -5.60
C LEU A 8 21.47 10.85 -4.30
N LEU A 9 20.52 11.73 -4.00
CA LEU A 9 20.49 12.56 -2.80
C LEU A 9 19.56 11.93 -1.75
N ASP A 10 20.05 11.06 -0.87
CA ASP A 10 19.23 10.48 0.21
C ASP A 10 19.63 11.02 1.59
N ASN A 11 19.04 12.15 1.97
CA ASN A 11 19.27 12.75 3.28
C ASN A 11 18.57 12.01 4.44
N SER A 12 17.77 10.97 4.17
CA SER A 12 17.14 10.10 5.18
C SER A 12 17.97 8.86 5.49
N LEU A 13 18.93 8.52 4.63
CA LEU A 13 19.91 7.47 4.88
C LEU A 13 20.89 7.90 5.99
N VAL A 14 20.64 7.42 7.22
CA VAL A 14 21.44 7.71 8.43
C VAL A 14 22.23 6.51 8.95
N GLU A 15 21.81 5.29 8.64
CA GLU A 15 22.45 4.05 9.10
C GLU A 15 22.20 2.88 8.13
N VAL A 16 22.94 1.78 8.32
CA VAL A 16 22.71 0.50 7.64
C VAL A 16 21.48 -0.14 8.27
N GLY A 17 20.32 0.09 7.66
CA GLY A 17 19.06 -0.47 8.14
C GLY A 17 17.85 0.14 7.42
N GLY A 18 16.80 -0.66 7.29
CA GLY A 18 15.58 -0.28 6.59
C GLY A 18 15.77 -0.14 5.07
N HIS A 19 14.73 0.35 4.40
CA HIS A 19 14.64 0.34 2.94
C HIS A 19 15.46 1.45 2.25
N PHE A 20 16.03 2.42 2.99
CA PHE A 20 16.75 3.56 2.41
C PHE A 20 18.03 3.11 1.71
N LEU A 21 18.89 2.35 2.40
CA LEU A 21 20.17 1.90 1.84
C LEU A 21 19.95 0.93 0.68
N GLU A 22 19.04 -0.03 0.86
CA GLU A 22 18.70 -1.01 -0.17
C GLU A 22 18.22 -0.31 -1.45
N HIS A 23 17.26 0.61 -1.33
CA HIS A 23 16.78 1.39 -2.47
C HIS A 23 17.93 2.15 -3.16
N ALA A 24 18.79 2.81 -2.37
CA ALA A 24 19.92 3.56 -2.91
C ALA A 24 20.91 2.67 -3.67
N VAL A 25 21.27 1.51 -3.11
CA VAL A 25 22.19 0.56 -3.73
C VAL A 25 21.58 -0.04 -5.00
N CYS A 26 20.32 -0.46 -4.97
CA CYS A 26 19.63 -1.03 -6.13
C CYS A 26 19.62 -0.05 -7.30
N LEU A 27 19.23 1.20 -7.05
CA LEU A 27 19.10 2.22 -8.09
C LEU A 27 20.47 2.63 -8.65
N LEU A 28 21.46 2.86 -7.80
CA LEU A 28 22.81 3.25 -8.23
C LEU A 28 23.56 2.12 -8.95
N LYS A 29 23.31 0.86 -8.57
CA LYS A 29 23.81 -0.30 -9.32
C LYS A 29 23.19 -0.39 -10.70
N ALA A 30 21.88 -0.19 -10.82
CA ALA A 30 21.22 -0.11 -12.12
C ALA A 30 21.79 1.04 -12.97
N ALA A 31 22.10 2.18 -12.35
CA ALA A 31 22.71 3.33 -13.03
C ALA A 31 24.12 3.00 -13.55
N GLY A 32 24.95 2.32 -12.74
CA GLY A 32 26.25 1.84 -13.17
C GLY A 32 26.19 0.86 -14.35
N LEU A 33 25.16 0.01 -14.40
CA LEU A 33 24.92 -0.90 -15.53
C LEU A 33 24.42 -0.19 -16.80
N ALA A 34 23.91 1.04 -16.66
CA ALA A 34 23.49 1.92 -17.75
C ALA A 34 24.57 2.97 -18.08
N ASP A 35 25.84 2.66 -17.78
CA ASP A 35 27.02 3.50 -18.07
C ASP A 35 27.05 4.87 -17.36
N PHE A 36 26.35 5.02 -16.24
CA PHE A 36 26.47 6.20 -15.37
C PHE A 36 27.52 6.00 -14.27
N GLN A 37 28.24 7.06 -13.91
CA GLN A 37 29.03 7.09 -12.68
C GLN A 37 28.10 7.22 -11.46
N PRO A 38 28.06 6.22 -10.54
CA PRO A 38 27.19 6.28 -9.38
C PRO A 38 27.73 7.25 -8.31
N VAL A 39 26.87 8.15 -7.85
CA VAL A 39 27.19 9.08 -6.77
C VAL A 39 26.10 9.03 -5.71
N LEU A 40 26.47 8.88 -4.45
CA LEU A 40 25.56 8.83 -3.31
C LEU A 40 25.83 9.96 -2.33
N ALA A 41 24.89 10.87 -2.15
CA ALA A 41 24.95 11.89 -1.10
C ALA A 41 23.98 11.54 0.03
N THR A 42 24.48 11.41 1.26
CA THR A 42 23.73 10.89 2.40
C THR A 42 23.62 11.89 3.54
N ASN A 43 22.94 11.49 4.63
CA ASN A 43 23.01 12.23 5.87
C ASN A 43 24.42 12.18 6.49
N ARG A 44 24.85 13.26 7.16
CA ARG A 44 26.10 13.32 7.92
C ARG A 44 26.22 12.23 9.00
N ALA A 45 25.09 11.70 9.47
CA ALA A 45 25.07 10.61 10.44
C ALA A 45 25.44 9.25 9.83
N PHE A 46 25.41 9.09 8.51
CA PHE A 46 25.78 7.83 7.84
C PHE A 46 27.29 7.61 7.89
N GLN A 47 27.73 6.67 8.72
CA GLN A 47 29.15 6.36 8.92
C GLN A 47 29.60 5.07 8.24
N GLN A 48 28.69 4.19 7.83
CA GLN A 48 29.03 2.85 7.31
C GLN A 48 29.32 2.86 5.81
N ARG A 49 30.44 3.47 5.39
CA ARG A 49 30.83 3.52 3.97
C ARG A 49 31.05 2.14 3.35
N ASP A 50 31.52 1.17 4.14
CA ASP A 50 31.81 -0.19 3.67
C ASP A 50 30.55 -0.98 3.26
N ALA A 51 29.35 -0.48 3.60
CA ALA A 51 28.09 -1.05 3.16
C ALA A 51 27.70 -0.63 1.73
N VAL A 52 28.45 0.30 1.12
CA VAL A 52 28.26 0.76 -0.25
C VAL A 52 29.32 0.11 -1.14
N PRO A 53 29.00 -0.29 -2.39
CA PRO A 53 29.98 -0.90 -3.29
C PRO A 53 31.26 -0.05 -3.46
N PRO A 54 32.45 -0.69 -3.49
CA PRO A 54 33.70 0.02 -3.65
C PRO A 54 33.75 0.77 -5.00
N GLY A 55 34.34 1.96 -5.00
CA GLY A 55 34.47 2.82 -6.18
C GLY A 55 33.34 3.83 -6.39
N TRP A 56 32.23 3.73 -5.64
CA TRP A 56 31.20 4.77 -5.65
C TRP A 56 31.68 6.01 -4.89
N LEU A 57 31.28 7.19 -5.37
CA LEU A 57 31.53 8.44 -4.67
C LEU A 57 30.44 8.64 -3.60
N VAL A 58 30.83 8.73 -2.33
CA VAL A 58 29.90 8.85 -1.19
C VAL A 58 30.15 10.13 -0.40
N TYR A 59 29.13 10.98 -0.31
CA TYR A 59 29.18 12.30 0.33
C TYR A 59 28.19 12.41 1.50
N PRO A 60 28.62 12.17 2.76
CA PRO A 60 27.76 12.34 3.94
C PRO A 60 27.63 13.83 4.29
N ILE A 61 26.74 14.53 3.59
CA ILE A 61 26.75 16.01 3.53
C ILE A 61 25.50 16.66 4.12
N PHE A 62 24.35 15.97 4.12
CA PHE A 62 23.09 16.53 4.58
C PHE A 62 22.95 16.46 6.10
N ARG A 63 22.63 17.60 6.74
CA ARG A 63 22.48 17.67 8.21
C ARG A 63 21.16 17.10 8.73
N TYR A 64 20.10 17.19 7.93
CA TYR A 64 18.73 16.93 8.36
C TYR A 64 18.08 15.85 7.50
N THR A 65 17.33 14.94 8.13
CA THR A 65 16.47 13.97 7.44
C THR A 65 15.29 14.66 6.78
N ALA A 66 14.79 14.07 5.67
CA ALA A 66 13.60 14.56 4.98
C ALA A 66 12.35 14.37 5.87
N LEU A 67 12.25 13.21 6.51
CA LEU A 67 11.19 12.87 7.45
C LEU A 67 11.53 13.40 8.84
N GLY A 68 11.04 14.60 9.16
CA GLY A 68 11.18 15.17 10.48
C GLY A 68 10.00 16.07 10.83
N ARG A 69 9.85 16.40 12.12
CA ARG A 69 8.72 17.14 12.72
C ARG A 69 8.32 18.48 12.07
N TYR A 70 9.10 18.96 11.11
CA TYR A 70 8.87 20.22 10.40
C TYR A 70 8.27 20.02 9.01
N SER A 71 8.27 18.79 8.49
CA SER A 71 7.66 18.47 7.20
C SER A 71 6.16 18.16 7.39
N SER A 72 5.34 18.57 6.44
CA SER A 72 3.93 18.20 6.35
C SER A 72 3.73 16.71 6.01
N PHE A 73 4.77 16.02 5.55
CA PHE A 73 4.73 14.60 5.17
C PHE A 73 5.00 13.63 6.33
N THR A 74 5.34 14.13 7.53
CA THR A 74 5.35 13.25 8.69
C THR A 74 3.92 12.84 9.02
N ALA A 75 3.62 11.54 8.84
CA ALA A 75 2.48 10.88 9.47
C ALA A 75 2.43 11.34 10.94
N GLN A 76 1.25 11.74 11.41
CA GLN A 76 1.09 12.53 12.62
C GLN A 76 1.93 12.05 13.81
N PRO A 77 2.31 12.95 14.73
CA PRO A 77 2.73 12.52 16.05
C PRO A 77 1.63 11.63 16.64
N GLU A 78 2.00 10.39 16.96
CA GLU A 78 1.18 9.45 17.71
C GLU A 78 0.48 10.20 18.85
N LYS A 79 -0.86 10.07 18.92
CA LYS A 79 -1.79 10.54 19.97
C LYS A 79 -2.47 11.88 19.71
N GLY A 80 -3.73 11.78 19.29
CA GLY A 80 -4.88 12.54 19.78
C GLY A 80 -4.70 14.05 19.90
N ILE A 81 -5.25 14.77 18.93
CA ILE A 81 -5.48 16.22 18.96
C ILE A 81 -6.55 16.56 20.01
N ALA A 82 -6.26 16.28 21.28
CA ALA A 82 -6.93 16.82 22.45
C ALA A 82 -6.01 17.76 23.26
N THR A 83 -4.74 17.90 22.87
CA THR A 83 -3.78 18.79 23.54
C THR A 83 -3.30 19.92 22.64
N GLN A 84 -4.19 20.80 22.15
CA GLN A 84 -3.80 22.09 21.55
C GLN A 84 -4.76 23.22 21.93
N SER A 85 -4.68 23.69 23.17
CA SER A 85 -5.16 25.02 23.59
C SER A 85 -4.01 26.04 23.78
N ARG A 86 -2.75 25.64 23.55
CA ARG A 86 -1.59 26.53 23.68
C ARG A 86 -0.93 26.83 22.33
N SER A 87 -1.71 27.29 21.36
CA SER A 87 -1.23 27.86 20.09
C SER A 87 -0.68 29.28 20.30
N GLY A 88 0.42 29.40 21.05
CA GLY A 88 1.13 30.67 21.16
C GLY A 88 1.85 31.02 19.85
N LEU A 89 1.91 32.31 19.50
CA LEU A 89 2.71 32.88 18.40
C LEU A 89 4.14 32.32 18.33
N TRP A 90 4.73 32.02 19.49
CA TRP A 90 6.05 31.38 19.63
C TRP A 90 6.18 30.01 18.95
N VAL A 91 5.14 29.17 18.97
CA VAL A 91 5.16 27.85 18.31
C VAL A 91 5.17 28.01 16.80
N CYS A 92 4.33 28.91 16.27
CA CYS A 92 4.31 29.25 14.85
C CYS A 92 5.65 29.82 14.37
N LEU A 93 6.24 30.76 15.13
CA LEU A 93 7.55 31.33 14.80
C LEU A 93 8.66 30.27 14.83
N LYS A 94 8.68 29.40 15.86
CA LYS A 94 9.65 28.29 15.95
C LYS A 94 9.51 27.29 14.82
N GLN A 95 8.28 26.99 14.39
CA GLN A 95 8.02 26.13 13.22
C GLN A 95 8.53 26.80 11.94
N TRP A 96 8.20 28.07 11.72
CA TRP A 96 8.64 28.83 10.54
C TRP A 96 10.17 28.93 10.45
N LEU A 97 10.84 29.35 11.54
CA LEU A 97 12.30 29.41 11.62
C LEU A 97 12.95 28.04 11.40
N GLY A 98 12.37 26.99 11.99
CA GLY A 98 12.87 25.62 11.84
C GLY A 98 12.77 25.11 10.40
N ARG A 99 11.68 25.42 9.70
CA ARG A 99 11.50 25.11 8.27
C ARG A 99 12.53 25.85 7.42
N ARG A 100 12.63 27.18 7.57
CA ARG A 100 13.60 28.00 6.81
C ARG A 100 15.04 27.54 7.02
N LYS A 101 15.40 27.18 8.26
CA LYS A 101 16.73 26.63 8.57
C LYS A 101 17.00 25.32 7.81
N ARG A 102 16.02 24.44 7.70
CA ARG A 102 16.17 23.15 6.99
C ARG A 102 16.28 23.33 5.48
N ILE A 103 15.45 24.20 4.90
CA ILE A 103 15.49 24.54 3.47
C ILE A 103 16.88 25.07 3.11
N ARG A 104 17.35 26.11 3.81
CA ARG A 104 18.69 26.68 3.62
C ARG A 104 19.81 25.67 3.83
N SER A 105 19.69 24.82 4.85
CA SER A 105 20.69 23.80 5.12
C SER A 105 20.73 22.75 4.02
N PHE A 106 19.60 22.40 3.40
CA PHE A 106 19.56 21.50 2.25
C PHE A 106 20.23 22.16 1.06
N ALA A 107 19.84 23.40 0.72
CA ALA A 107 20.42 24.15 -0.39
C ALA A 107 21.94 24.35 -0.24
N ALA A 108 22.41 24.69 0.95
CA ALA A 108 23.85 24.80 1.26
C ALA A 108 24.60 23.46 1.17
N SER A 109 23.92 22.34 1.43
CA SER A 109 24.52 21.00 1.25
C SER A 109 24.65 20.66 -0.23
N CYS A 110 23.69 21.08 -1.07
CA CYS A 110 23.80 20.99 -2.52
C CYS A 110 24.94 21.89 -3.05
N ASP A 111 25.07 23.13 -2.57
CA ASP A 111 26.22 23.99 -2.96
C ASP A 111 27.55 23.30 -2.69
N GLN A 112 27.71 22.73 -1.49
CA GLN A 112 28.93 22.05 -1.10
C GLN A 112 29.17 20.81 -1.98
N LEU A 113 28.15 19.98 -2.21
CA LEU A 113 28.26 18.79 -3.04
C LEU A 113 28.67 19.12 -4.48
N PHE A 114 27.95 20.04 -5.12
CA PHE A 114 28.15 20.33 -6.55
C PHE A 114 29.31 21.30 -6.83
N ALA A 115 29.90 21.89 -5.79
CA ALA A 115 31.23 22.48 -5.88
C ALA A 115 32.33 21.40 -5.99
N GLU A 116 32.12 20.21 -5.41
CA GLU A 116 33.04 19.07 -5.50
C GLU A 116 32.80 18.25 -6.79
N ILE A 117 31.54 18.12 -7.23
CA ILE A 117 31.13 17.42 -8.45
C ILE A 117 30.29 18.33 -9.35
N ALA A 118 30.94 19.12 -10.20
CA ALA A 118 30.26 20.00 -11.15
C ALA A 118 29.27 19.19 -12.02
N LEU A 119 28.02 19.63 -12.07
CA LEU A 119 26.97 18.97 -12.86
C LEU A 119 27.09 19.31 -14.34
N GLU A 120 26.94 18.30 -15.18
CA GLU A 120 26.94 18.39 -16.64
C GLU A 120 25.52 18.19 -17.21
N GLN A 121 25.33 18.46 -18.50
CA GLN A 121 24.00 18.44 -19.15
C GLN A 121 23.34 17.05 -19.14
N ASP A 122 24.14 16.00 -19.21
CA ASP A 122 23.69 14.60 -19.26
C ASP A 122 23.67 13.93 -17.88
N ASP A 123 23.97 14.70 -16.82
CA ASP A 123 23.88 14.21 -15.45
C ASP A 123 22.42 14.13 -14.99
N HIS A 124 22.14 13.13 -14.15
CA HIS A 124 20.84 12.92 -13.51
C HIS A 124 20.97 13.04 -12.00
N VAL A 125 20.11 13.85 -11.39
CA VAL A 125 20.04 14.03 -9.94
C VAL A 125 18.71 13.49 -9.43
N CYS A 126 18.73 12.46 -8.59
CA CYS A 126 17.54 11.82 -8.05
C CYS A 126 17.41 12.07 -6.54
N LEU A 127 16.25 12.53 -6.11
CA LEU A 127 15.86 12.71 -4.71
C LEU A 127 14.74 11.70 -4.39
N PRO A 128 15.07 10.51 -3.85
CA PRO A 128 14.11 9.43 -3.68
C PRO A 128 13.05 9.77 -2.63
N PHE A 129 13.40 10.49 -1.56
CA PHE A 129 12.47 10.84 -0.47
C PHE A 129 12.18 12.33 -0.44
N CYS A 130 11.45 12.81 -1.44
CA CYS A 130 11.09 14.21 -1.55
C CYS A 130 9.94 14.60 -0.59
N THR A 131 10.06 15.79 -0.03
CA THR A 131 9.08 16.48 0.81
C THR A 131 8.99 17.94 0.33
N GLU A 132 8.06 18.72 0.89
CA GLU A 132 7.97 20.14 0.56
C GLU A 132 9.24 20.92 0.98
N LEU A 133 9.91 20.48 2.05
CA LEU A 133 11.13 21.14 2.53
C LEU A 133 12.32 20.88 1.63
N SER A 134 12.47 19.65 1.13
CA SER A 134 13.54 19.30 0.21
C SER A 134 13.29 19.88 -1.18
N LEU A 135 12.03 19.91 -1.66
CA LEU A 135 11.66 20.62 -2.88
C LEU A 135 12.08 22.10 -2.80
N LEU A 136 11.65 22.81 -1.75
CA LEU A 136 12.04 24.21 -1.57
C LEU A 136 13.57 24.39 -1.45
N GLY A 137 14.27 23.41 -0.86
CA GLY A 137 15.73 23.42 -0.79
C GLY A 137 16.40 23.25 -2.16
N VAL A 138 15.86 22.37 -3.01
CA VAL A 138 16.30 22.22 -4.41
C VAL A 138 16.05 23.51 -5.18
N LEU A 139 14.87 24.12 -5.05
CA LEU A 139 14.55 25.38 -5.72
C LEU A 139 15.46 26.54 -5.27
N GLU A 140 15.73 26.66 -3.96
CA GLU A 140 16.67 27.66 -3.42
C GLU A 140 18.11 27.42 -3.91
N TYR A 141 18.50 26.16 -4.16
CA TYR A 141 19.78 25.82 -4.78
C TYR A 141 19.82 26.21 -6.27
N LEU A 142 18.85 25.76 -7.05
CA LEU A 142 18.79 26.00 -8.50
C LEU A 142 18.70 27.49 -8.85
N HIS A 143 18.02 28.29 -8.01
CA HIS A 143 17.97 29.74 -8.19
C HIS A 143 19.34 30.41 -8.02
N ARG A 144 20.19 29.88 -7.12
CA ARG A 144 21.54 30.41 -6.86
C ARG A 144 22.58 29.87 -7.84
N CYS A 145 22.35 28.68 -8.38
CA CYS A 145 23.22 28.00 -9.33
C CYS A 145 22.45 27.59 -10.59
N PRO A 146 22.12 28.52 -11.50
CA PRO A 146 21.32 28.22 -12.69
C PRO A 146 21.92 27.14 -13.60
N ASP A 147 23.25 27.05 -13.67
CA ASP A 147 23.94 26.02 -14.47
C ASP A 147 23.65 24.59 -13.98
N ALA A 148 23.30 24.41 -12.70
CA ALA A 148 22.90 23.12 -12.16
C ALA A 148 21.54 22.65 -12.70
N ALA A 149 20.74 23.55 -13.29
CA ALA A 149 19.54 23.19 -14.02
C ALA A 149 19.84 22.53 -15.38
N ASN A 150 21.10 22.49 -15.82
CA ASN A 150 21.47 21.73 -17.03
C ASN A 150 21.33 20.21 -16.83
N ALA A 151 21.47 19.72 -15.59
CA ALA A 151 21.20 18.33 -15.25
C ALA A 151 19.69 18.05 -15.19
N THR A 152 19.30 16.78 -15.29
CA THR A 152 17.90 16.36 -15.10
C THR A 152 17.64 15.99 -13.66
N TRP A 153 16.63 16.61 -13.03
CA TRP A 153 16.28 16.41 -11.63
C TRP A 153 15.02 15.56 -11.49
N HIS A 154 15.10 14.48 -10.73
CA HIS A 154 14.01 13.54 -10.45
C HIS A 154 13.60 13.64 -8.98
N LEU A 155 12.36 14.06 -8.73
CA LEU A 155 11.82 14.25 -7.38
C LEU A 155 10.75 13.21 -7.11
N TYR A 156 11.01 12.30 -6.18
CA TYR A 156 10.16 11.13 -5.94
C TYR A 156 9.46 11.21 -4.58
N TYR A 157 8.15 10.93 -4.55
CA TYR A 157 7.31 11.07 -3.36
C TYR A 157 6.68 9.73 -2.95
N HIS A 158 6.93 9.31 -1.71
CA HIS A 158 6.40 8.05 -1.14
C HIS A 158 5.12 8.21 -0.31
N SER A 159 4.72 9.44 -0.05
CA SER A 159 3.58 9.80 0.79
C SER A 159 2.96 11.08 0.27
N SER A 160 1.66 11.29 0.54
CA SER A 160 1.01 12.58 0.31
C SER A 160 1.24 13.53 1.51
N CYS A 161 1.21 14.83 1.26
CA CYS A 161 1.10 15.83 2.31
C CYS A 161 -0.31 15.91 2.92
N LEU A 162 -1.30 15.30 2.26
CA LEU A 162 -2.66 15.12 2.74
C LEU A 162 -2.79 13.69 3.27
N GLN A 163 -3.13 13.58 4.54
CA GLN A 163 -3.26 12.31 5.24
C GLN A 163 -4.68 11.77 5.10
N GLY A 164 -4.83 10.45 5.18
CA GLY A 164 -6.13 9.80 5.04
C GLY A 164 -6.75 9.99 3.65
N ARG A 165 -8.08 9.87 3.61
CA ARG A 165 -8.87 9.76 2.38
C ARG A 165 -9.36 11.14 1.88
N PRO A 166 -9.75 11.25 0.59
CA PRO A 166 -10.20 12.51 0.00
C PRO A 166 -11.31 13.23 0.78
N SER A 167 -12.24 12.49 1.36
CA SER A 167 -13.32 13.04 2.20
C SER A 167 -12.82 13.86 3.40
N GLY A 168 -11.60 13.60 3.89
CA GLY A 168 -10.96 14.31 5.00
C GLY A 168 -9.98 15.41 4.58
N TRP A 169 -9.73 15.63 3.29
CA TRP A 169 -8.70 16.56 2.83
C TRP A 169 -9.07 18.04 3.03
N ASP A 170 -10.36 18.37 3.05
CA ASP A 170 -10.83 19.73 3.34
C ASP A 170 -10.44 20.23 4.73
N ALA A 171 -10.28 19.33 5.71
CA ALA A 171 -9.78 19.66 7.04
C ALA A 171 -8.28 20.03 7.04
N GLN A 172 -7.55 19.76 5.96
CA GLN A 172 -6.10 19.87 5.84
C GLN A 172 -5.67 21.03 4.91
N LYS A 173 -6.52 22.05 4.75
CA LYS A 173 -6.27 23.23 3.89
C LYS A 173 -4.92 23.90 4.15
N ARG A 174 -4.44 23.94 5.40
CA ARG A 174 -3.15 24.53 5.73
C ARG A 174 -1.99 23.75 5.10
N GLN A 175 -1.98 22.42 5.23
CA GLN A 175 -0.99 21.53 4.65
C GLN A 175 -1.04 21.60 3.12
N ALA A 176 -2.24 21.56 2.55
CA ALA A 176 -2.48 21.73 1.12
C ALA A 176 -1.87 23.04 0.60
N ASN A 177 -2.12 24.16 1.27
CA ASN A 177 -1.61 25.48 0.86
C ASN A 177 -0.09 25.58 0.94
N VAL A 178 0.54 24.95 1.94
CA VAL A 178 2.00 24.88 2.04
C VAL A 178 2.59 24.15 0.85
N MET A 179 2.02 23.00 0.47
CA MET A 179 2.49 22.23 -0.69
C MET A 179 2.21 22.97 -2.00
N LYS A 180 1.01 23.54 -2.18
CA LYS A 180 0.64 24.38 -3.34
C LYS A 180 1.65 25.51 -3.57
N LEU A 181 2.07 26.20 -2.51
CA LEU A 181 3.05 27.28 -2.63
C LEU A 181 4.43 26.77 -3.07
N ALA A 182 4.87 25.63 -2.54
CA ALA A 182 6.13 25.01 -2.95
C ALA A 182 6.10 24.56 -4.42
N LEU A 183 4.98 23.99 -4.86
CA LEU A 183 4.80 23.53 -6.24
C LEU A 183 4.71 24.67 -7.25
N ARG A 184 4.05 25.79 -6.91
CA ARG A 184 4.02 26.98 -7.76
C ARG A 184 5.42 27.53 -8.06
N GLN A 185 6.33 27.47 -7.10
CA GLN A 185 7.72 27.87 -7.33
C GLN A 185 8.49 26.91 -8.25
N ALA A 186 8.03 25.66 -8.38
CA ALA A 186 8.64 24.68 -9.27
C ALA A 186 8.11 24.76 -10.72
N GLU A 187 6.91 25.34 -10.93
CA GLU A 187 6.26 25.42 -12.25
C GLU A 187 7.19 26.06 -13.30
N GLU A 188 7.90 27.15 -12.97
CA GLU A 188 8.81 27.86 -13.87
C GLU A 188 9.98 26.98 -14.38
N LEU A 189 10.53 26.12 -13.52
CA LEU A 189 11.65 25.24 -13.86
C LEU A 189 11.21 23.94 -14.55
N VAL A 190 9.94 23.54 -14.38
CA VAL A 190 9.34 22.41 -15.10
C VAL A 190 9.13 22.74 -16.57
N GLU A 191 8.74 23.97 -16.90
CA GLU A 191 8.57 24.42 -18.28
C GLU A 191 9.87 24.32 -19.10
N GLN A 192 11.02 24.36 -18.43
CA GLN A 192 12.34 24.15 -19.04
C GLN A 192 12.69 22.66 -19.25
N GLY A 193 11.83 21.73 -18.81
CA GLY A 193 12.00 20.28 -18.98
C GLY A 193 13.00 19.61 -18.04
N ARG A 194 13.49 20.33 -17.01
CA ARG A 194 14.62 19.89 -16.16
C ARG A 194 14.22 19.29 -14.83
N LEU A 195 13.02 19.59 -14.32
CA LEU A 195 12.45 18.95 -13.12
C LEU A 195 11.36 17.95 -13.49
N ARG A 196 11.45 16.74 -12.93
CA ARG A 196 10.50 15.65 -13.13
C ARG A 196 9.96 15.19 -11.77
N PHE A 197 8.64 15.02 -11.70
CA PHE A 197 7.94 14.71 -10.45
C PHE A 197 7.31 13.33 -10.54
N TYR A 198 7.61 12.50 -9.54
CA TYR A 198 7.18 11.12 -9.48
C TYR A 198 6.54 10.80 -8.14
N ALA A 199 5.64 9.82 -8.13
CA ALA A 199 5.09 9.27 -6.90
C ALA A 199 4.96 7.75 -6.98
N THR A 200 5.06 7.11 -5.82
CA THR A 200 5.22 5.65 -5.72
C THR A 200 3.91 4.88 -5.75
N THR A 201 2.78 5.58 -5.73
CA THR A 201 1.45 5.02 -5.85
C THR A 201 0.57 5.96 -6.69
N PRO A 202 -0.44 5.45 -7.40
CA PRO A 202 -1.43 6.29 -8.06
C PRO A 202 -2.12 7.26 -7.09
N HIS A 203 -2.41 6.85 -5.85
CA HIS A 203 -3.06 7.72 -4.85
C HIS A 203 -2.22 8.93 -4.47
N VAL A 204 -0.90 8.78 -4.33
CA VAL A 204 -0.01 9.93 -4.08
C VAL A 204 0.06 10.82 -5.32
N CYS A 205 0.11 10.25 -6.52
CA CYS A 205 0.03 11.04 -7.76
C CYS A 205 -1.25 11.87 -7.82
N ASP A 206 -2.41 11.24 -7.64
CA ASP A 206 -3.71 11.90 -7.73
C ASP A 206 -3.81 13.03 -6.69
N SER A 207 -3.44 12.73 -5.44
CA SER A 207 -3.43 13.72 -4.35
C SER A 207 -2.51 14.92 -4.64
N LEU A 208 -1.32 14.70 -5.20
CA LEU A 208 -0.39 15.79 -5.53
C LEU A 208 -0.81 16.55 -6.80
N ASN A 209 -1.39 15.88 -7.78
CA ASN A 209 -1.92 16.51 -9.00
C ASN A 209 -3.12 17.42 -8.71
N GLU A 210 -3.95 17.11 -7.71
CA GLU A 210 -5.00 18.03 -7.24
C GLU A 210 -4.44 19.34 -6.64
N LEU A 211 -3.18 19.33 -6.21
CA LEU A 211 -2.51 20.48 -5.60
C LEU A 211 -1.60 21.23 -6.59
N SER A 212 -1.42 20.75 -7.81
CA SER A 212 -0.33 21.15 -8.70
C SER A 212 -0.80 21.42 -10.11
N ARG A 213 -0.15 22.35 -10.82
CA ARG A 213 -0.20 22.38 -12.30
C ARG A 213 0.86 21.50 -12.93
N VAL A 214 1.90 21.15 -12.17
CA VAL A 214 2.92 20.19 -12.57
C VAL A 214 2.37 18.77 -12.47
N THR A 215 2.56 17.99 -13.52
CA THR A 215 2.14 16.59 -13.57
C THR A 215 3.08 15.69 -12.78
N PHE A 216 2.54 15.05 -11.75
CA PHE A 216 3.15 13.91 -11.07
C PHE A 216 2.87 12.63 -11.84
N ARG A 217 3.94 11.90 -12.18
CA ARG A 217 3.88 10.61 -12.85
C ARG A 217 3.96 9.48 -11.83
N TYR A 218 3.22 8.41 -12.06
CA TYR A 218 3.41 7.19 -11.30
C TYR A 218 4.73 6.55 -11.74
N LEU A 219 5.57 6.22 -10.77
CA LEU A 219 6.80 5.48 -10.99
C LEU A 219 6.82 4.34 -9.97
N PRO A 220 6.78 3.06 -10.38
CA PRO A 220 6.78 1.93 -9.47
C PRO A 220 8.01 1.92 -8.57
N PHE A 221 7.82 1.64 -7.27
CA PHE A 221 8.93 1.54 -6.32
C PHE A 221 9.80 0.32 -6.63
N PRO A 222 11.13 0.45 -6.76
CA PRO A 222 11.97 -0.68 -7.11
C PRO A 222 12.11 -1.63 -5.91
N VAL A 223 12.05 -2.94 -6.19
CA VAL A 223 12.19 -4.02 -5.22
C VAL A 223 13.17 -5.05 -5.77
N GLU A 224 14.18 -5.41 -5.00
CA GLU A 224 15.17 -6.41 -5.40
C GLU A 224 14.86 -7.78 -4.77
N VAL A 225 13.96 -8.51 -5.40
CA VAL A 225 13.78 -9.92 -5.10
C VAL A 225 14.80 -10.71 -5.90
N GLY A 226 15.99 -10.87 -5.34
CA GLY A 226 17.07 -11.61 -6.00
C GLY A 226 16.61 -13.00 -6.47
N SER A 227 17.16 -13.43 -7.61
CA SER A 227 16.71 -14.54 -8.48
C SER A 227 16.70 -15.94 -7.87
N THR A 228 17.10 -16.09 -6.61
CA THR A 228 17.01 -17.37 -5.90
C THR A 228 15.58 -17.86 -5.90
N GLU A 229 15.37 -19.03 -6.49
CA GLU A 229 14.12 -19.78 -6.42
C GLU A 229 13.61 -19.73 -4.98
N SER A 230 12.35 -19.29 -4.82
CA SER A 230 11.67 -19.31 -3.53
C SER A 230 11.67 -20.76 -3.04
N SER A 231 12.58 -21.09 -2.12
CA SER A 231 12.71 -22.43 -1.54
C SER A 231 11.61 -22.67 -0.51
N THR A 232 10.36 -22.33 -0.85
CA THR A 232 9.16 -22.64 -0.07
C THR A 232 8.82 -24.13 -0.16
N ASN A 233 9.83 -25.00 -0.22
CA ASN A 233 9.73 -26.41 0.14
C ASN A 233 9.57 -26.50 1.65
N ARG A 234 8.43 -26.00 2.13
CA ARG A 234 7.98 -26.16 3.50
C ARG A 234 7.89 -27.68 3.75
N PRO A 235 8.63 -28.24 4.72
CA PRO A 235 8.49 -29.65 5.06
C PRO A 235 7.03 -29.99 5.34
N VAL A 236 6.55 -31.11 4.80
CA VAL A 236 5.20 -31.60 5.09
C VAL A 236 5.04 -31.73 6.61
N GLY A 237 3.97 -31.15 7.16
CA GLY A 237 3.69 -31.14 8.60
C GLY A 237 4.35 -30.01 9.40
N SER A 238 5.15 -29.13 8.79
CA SER A 238 5.63 -27.92 9.50
C SER A 238 4.54 -26.83 9.57
N PRO A 239 4.54 -25.99 10.63
CA PRO A 239 3.55 -24.93 10.80
C PRO A 239 3.54 -23.97 9.62
N LEU A 240 2.37 -23.40 9.33
CA LEU A 240 2.24 -22.27 8.41
C LEU A 240 2.78 -21.00 9.10
N ARG A 241 3.76 -20.35 8.47
CA ARG A 241 4.48 -19.21 9.04
C ARG A 241 3.85 -17.89 8.59
N LEU A 242 3.22 -17.20 9.54
CA LEU A 242 2.64 -15.87 9.37
C LEU A 242 3.69 -14.80 9.70
N LEU A 243 3.85 -13.79 8.85
CA LEU A 243 4.89 -12.78 8.98
C LEU A 243 4.33 -11.38 9.28
N LEU A 244 4.77 -10.77 10.38
CA LEU A 244 4.63 -9.35 10.68
C LEU A 244 6.00 -8.67 10.51
N GLY A 245 6.31 -8.29 9.27
CA GLY A 245 7.62 -7.78 8.85
C GLY A 245 7.76 -6.25 8.82
N GLY A 246 9.00 -5.80 8.84
CA GLY A 246 9.42 -4.41 8.76
C GLY A 246 9.62 -3.72 10.12
N GLN A 247 10.05 -2.45 10.07
CA GLN A 247 10.26 -1.64 11.26
C GLN A 247 8.99 -1.58 12.14
N PRO A 248 9.05 -1.98 13.42
CA PRO A 248 7.91 -1.91 14.33
C PRO A 248 7.52 -0.45 14.58
N ARG A 249 6.27 -0.09 14.24
CA ARG A 249 5.69 1.26 14.41
C ARG A 249 4.19 1.14 14.72
N ALA A 250 3.60 2.15 15.37
CA ALA A 250 2.18 2.12 15.75
C ALA A 250 1.28 1.93 14.52
N GLU A 251 1.52 2.68 13.45
CA GLU A 251 0.74 2.57 12.21
C GLU A 251 0.92 1.23 11.48
N LYS A 252 1.94 0.43 11.85
CA LYS A 252 2.17 -0.93 11.34
C LYS A 252 1.58 -2.01 12.26
N GLY A 253 0.82 -1.62 13.28
CA GLY A 253 0.10 -2.54 14.16
C GLY A 253 0.94 -3.14 15.30
N VAL A 254 2.10 -2.55 15.66
CA VAL A 254 2.95 -3.07 16.76
C VAL A 254 2.22 -3.17 18.10
N THR A 255 1.21 -2.31 18.30
CA THR A 255 0.34 -2.27 19.49
C THR A 255 -0.66 -3.43 19.55
N HIS A 256 -0.86 -4.18 18.45
CA HIS A 256 -1.85 -5.25 18.33
C HIS A 256 -1.24 -6.66 18.36
N ARG A 257 0.06 -6.79 18.65
CA ARG A 257 0.75 -8.09 18.61
C ARG A 257 0.16 -9.10 19.60
N ALA A 258 -0.17 -8.67 20.81
CA ALA A 258 -0.80 -9.54 21.81
C ALA A 258 -2.21 -9.99 21.38
N GLU A 259 -2.96 -9.09 20.75
CA GLU A 259 -4.28 -9.40 20.18
C GLU A 259 -4.20 -10.48 19.10
N TYR A 260 -3.20 -10.41 18.21
CA TYR A 260 -2.97 -11.46 17.20
C TYR A 260 -2.61 -12.80 17.82
N VAL A 261 -1.68 -12.82 18.79
CA VAL A 261 -1.33 -14.08 19.47
C VAL A 261 -2.54 -14.70 20.15
N ASN A 262 -3.32 -13.90 20.88
CA ASN A 262 -4.49 -14.40 21.60
C ASN A 262 -5.59 -14.91 20.65
N SER A 263 -5.92 -14.14 19.61
CA SER A 263 -6.99 -14.47 18.66
C SER A 263 -6.66 -15.64 17.74
N LEU A 264 -5.37 -15.89 17.47
CA LEU A 264 -4.90 -17.02 16.67
C LEU A 264 -4.54 -18.25 17.51
N TRP A 265 -4.57 -18.15 18.84
CA TRP A 265 -4.16 -19.23 19.75
C TRP A 265 -4.90 -20.54 19.47
N SER A 266 -6.24 -20.50 19.53
CA SER A 266 -7.10 -21.65 19.26
C SER A 266 -7.29 -21.96 17.78
N ARG A 267 -6.67 -21.18 16.88
CA ARG A 267 -6.76 -21.33 15.43
C ARG A 267 -5.54 -22.00 14.80
N GLY A 268 -4.55 -22.39 15.62
CA GLY A 268 -3.41 -23.16 15.15
C GLY A 268 -2.10 -22.85 15.86
N LEU A 269 -1.97 -21.68 16.53
CA LEU A 269 -0.73 -21.37 17.25
C LEU A 269 -0.54 -22.32 18.44
N GLY A 270 -1.61 -22.60 19.20
CA GLY A 270 -1.55 -23.49 20.35
C GLY A 270 -1.33 -24.96 19.99
N SER A 271 -1.76 -25.40 18.80
CA SER A 271 -1.59 -26.77 18.30
C SER A 271 -0.31 -26.98 17.48
N GLY A 272 0.44 -25.92 17.16
CA GLY A 272 1.63 -25.99 16.32
C GLY A 272 1.35 -26.06 14.82
N GLU A 273 0.11 -25.79 14.38
CA GLU A 273 -0.26 -25.67 12.97
C GLU A 273 0.11 -24.31 12.37
N LEU A 274 0.23 -23.29 13.22
CA LEU A 274 0.65 -21.93 12.88
C LEU A 274 1.92 -21.55 13.65
N GLN A 275 2.72 -20.67 13.04
CA GLN A 275 3.80 -19.96 13.71
C GLN A 275 3.75 -18.48 13.32
N LEU A 276 3.83 -17.58 14.30
CA LEU A 276 3.86 -16.13 14.07
C LEU A 276 5.29 -15.61 14.16
N ARG A 277 5.79 -14.96 13.11
CA ARG A 277 7.13 -14.37 13.04
C ARG A 277 7.03 -12.86 13.02
N MET A 278 7.71 -12.18 13.95
CA MET A 278 7.57 -10.73 14.12
C MET A 278 8.93 -10.05 14.29
N GLN A 279 9.12 -8.89 13.67
CA GLN A 279 10.26 -8.04 14.03
C GLN A 279 9.99 -7.24 15.30
N GLN A 280 11.04 -7.02 16.11
CA GLN A 280 10.96 -6.34 17.39
C GLN A 280 12.17 -5.44 17.62
N GLN A 281 11.94 -4.24 18.16
CA GLN A 281 13.02 -3.36 18.61
C GLN A 281 13.64 -3.87 19.92
N PRO A 282 14.95 -3.69 20.13
CA PRO A 282 15.58 -3.96 21.43
C PRO A 282 14.83 -3.25 22.58
N GLY A 283 14.64 -3.97 23.69
CA GLY A 283 13.95 -3.42 24.88
C GLY A 283 12.43 -3.31 24.78
N THR A 284 11.82 -3.79 23.69
CA THR A 284 10.36 -3.86 23.60
C THR A 284 9.80 -4.78 24.71
N PRO A 285 8.75 -4.36 25.45
CA PRO A 285 8.16 -5.16 26.52
C PRO A 285 7.67 -6.54 26.05
N PRO A 286 7.61 -7.53 26.98
CA PRO A 286 6.95 -8.80 26.71
C PRO A 286 5.50 -8.63 26.24
N LEU A 287 4.97 -9.64 25.54
CA LEU A 287 3.56 -9.65 25.15
C LEU A 287 2.67 -9.82 26.38
N GLU A 288 1.66 -8.97 26.51
CA GLU A 288 0.63 -9.10 27.55
C GLU A 288 -0.47 -10.06 27.05
N VAL A 289 -0.38 -11.34 27.42
CA VAL A 289 -1.33 -12.40 27.01
C VAL A 289 -1.85 -13.18 28.21
N PRO A 290 -3.02 -13.86 28.10
CA PRO A 290 -3.53 -14.72 29.17
C PRO A 290 -2.53 -15.79 29.63
N ALA A 291 -2.59 -16.20 30.90
CA ALA A 291 -1.60 -17.10 31.50
C ALA A 291 -1.44 -18.45 30.77
N ASN A 292 -2.54 -19.02 30.25
CA ASN A 292 -2.51 -20.25 29.46
C ASN A 292 -1.77 -20.07 28.12
N VAL A 293 -1.92 -18.91 27.48
CA VAL A 293 -1.17 -18.54 26.27
C VAL A 293 0.30 -18.33 26.62
N GLN A 294 0.59 -17.60 27.70
CA GLN A 294 1.95 -17.36 28.17
C GLN A 294 2.70 -18.67 28.45
N HIS A 295 2.04 -19.65 29.08
CA HIS A 295 2.62 -20.97 29.31
C HIS A 295 2.98 -21.66 27.98
N GLY A 296 2.07 -21.65 27.01
CA GLY A 296 2.34 -22.24 25.69
C GLY A 296 3.43 -21.52 24.90
N LEU A 297 3.53 -20.18 25.01
CA LEU A 297 4.63 -19.41 24.40
C LEU A 297 6.01 -19.85 24.92
N LEU A 298 6.10 -20.30 26.18
CA LEU A 298 7.35 -20.70 26.83
C LEU A 298 7.70 -22.19 26.61
N HIS A 299 6.70 -23.04 26.37
CA HIS A 299 6.88 -24.50 26.46
C HIS A 299 6.50 -25.28 25.20
N ASN A 300 5.82 -24.68 24.23
CA ASN A 300 5.48 -25.38 22.98
C ASN A 300 6.69 -25.44 22.03
N GLU A 301 6.88 -26.61 21.41
CA GLU A 301 7.87 -26.84 20.36
C GLU A 301 7.18 -27.34 19.08
N PRO A 302 7.39 -26.71 17.90
CA PRO A 302 8.20 -25.51 17.70
C PRO A 302 7.58 -24.28 18.38
N ALA A 303 8.43 -23.30 18.70
CA ALA A 303 7.98 -22.04 19.29
C ALA A 303 6.83 -21.40 18.46
N PRO A 304 5.65 -21.14 19.05
CA PRO A 304 4.50 -20.59 18.33
C PRO A 304 4.72 -19.14 17.89
N VAL A 305 5.62 -18.42 18.56
CA VAL A 305 6.00 -17.04 18.22
C VAL A 305 7.52 -16.94 18.14
N VAL A 306 8.02 -16.41 17.02
CA VAL A 306 9.46 -16.17 16.78
C VAL A 306 9.70 -14.67 16.59
N PHE A 307 10.55 -14.10 17.43
CA PHE A 307 10.96 -12.70 17.33
C PHE A 307 12.29 -12.58 16.57
N ALA A 308 12.31 -11.71 15.57
CA ALA A 308 13.53 -11.28 14.91
C ALA A 308 13.90 -9.86 15.39
N PRO A 309 15.19 -9.56 15.63
CA PRO A 309 15.60 -8.21 15.99
C PRO A 309 15.37 -7.24 14.84
N TYR A 310 15.22 -5.96 15.17
CA TYR A 310 15.26 -4.86 14.20
C TYR A 310 16.37 -3.85 14.59
N PRO A 311 17.22 -3.42 13.63
CA PRO A 311 17.26 -3.86 12.23
C PRO A 311 17.90 -5.26 12.08
N LEU A 312 17.56 -5.95 10.99
CA LEU A 312 18.31 -7.13 10.52
C LEU A 312 19.38 -6.68 9.54
N SER A 313 20.43 -7.50 9.35
CA SER A 313 21.30 -7.36 8.18
C SER A 313 20.49 -7.53 6.90
N TYR A 314 21.02 -7.06 5.77
CA TYR A 314 20.37 -7.22 4.46
C TYR A 314 20.02 -8.68 4.16
N GLU A 315 20.97 -9.59 4.31
CA GLU A 315 20.75 -11.03 4.11
C GLU A 315 19.76 -11.61 5.12
N GLY A 316 19.87 -11.21 6.40
CA GLY A 316 18.96 -11.66 7.45
C GLY A 316 17.53 -11.21 7.24
N TYR A 317 17.32 -9.98 6.74
CA TYR A 317 16.00 -9.47 6.38
C TYR A 317 15.40 -10.26 5.21
N ARG A 318 16.19 -10.52 4.17
CA ARG A 318 15.73 -11.31 3.01
C ARG A 318 15.39 -12.74 3.40
N GLU A 319 16.20 -13.38 4.23
CA GLU A 319 15.88 -14.70 4.77
C GLU A 319 14.61 -14.67 5.61
N PHE A 320 14.45 -13.64 6.44
CA PHE A 320 13.24 -13.44 7.23
C PHE A 320 11.99 -13.36 6.35
N LEU A 321 12.02 -12.62 5.24
CA LEU A 321 10.91 -12.56 4.28
C LEU A 321 10.68 -13.91 3.58
N ARG A 322 11.73 -14.55 3.04
CA ARG A 322 11.62 -15.84 2.32
C ARG A 322 11.09 -16.97 3.20
N SER A 323 11.33 -16.87 4.49
CA SER A 323 10.87 -17.84 5.48
C SER A 323 9.40 -17.70 5.87
N ALA A 324 8.67 -16.77 5.25
CA ALA A 324 7.24 -16.61 5.46
C ALA A 324 6.43 -17.44 4.47
N ASP A 325 5.28 -17.94 4.92
CA ASP A 325 4.30 -18.58 4.07
C ASP A 325 3.13 -17.63 3.75
N VAL A 326 2.80 -16.71 4.68
CA VAL A 326 1.78 -15.67 4.51
C VAL A 326 2.26 -14.37 5.16
N GLY A 327 2.09 -13.24 4.47
CA GLY A 327 2.30 -11.91 5.04
C GLY A 327 1.06 -11.39 5.78
N LEU A 328 1.19 -11.00 7.04
CA LEU A 328 0.14 -10.33 7.80
C LEU A 328 0.50 -8.85 7.96
N LEU A 329 -0.14 -7.98 7.18
CA LEU A 329 0.21 -6.57 7.03
C LEU A 329 -0.92 -5.66 7.52
N MET A 330 -1.38 -5.89 8.75
CA MET A 330 -2.50 -5.19 9.38
C MET A 330 -2.14 -3.79 9.85
N TYR A 331 -1.76 -2.96 8.88
CA TYR A 331 -1.42 -1.56 9.10
C TYR A 331 -2.68 -0.72 9.36
N ASP A 332 -2.47 0.52 9.80
CA ASP A 332 -3.50 1.54 9.81
C ASP A 332 -3.87 1.91 8.37
N GLY A 333 -5.08 1.53 7.95
CA GLY A 333 -5.58 1.77 6.60
C GLY A 333 -5.74 3.24 6.25
N GLU A 334 -5.89 4.14 7.22
CA GLU A 334 -5.92 5.58 6.98
C GLU A 334 -4.50 6.12 6.73
N ALA A 335 -3.54 5.74 7.58
CA ALA A 335 -2.14 6.14 7.43
C ALA A 335 -1.51 5.57 6.14
N TYR A 336 -1.95 4.39 5.71
CA TYR A 336 -1.53 3.72 4.48
C TYR A 336 -2.49 3.89 3.31
N TYR A 337 -3.46 4.81 3.39
CA TYR A 337 -4.42 5.04 2.31
C TYR A 337 -3.72 5.22 0.96
N SER A 338 -2.76 6.15 0.90
CA SER A 338 -1.99 6.42 -0.31
C SER A 338 -0.55 5.90 -0.25
N ARG A 339 -0.05 5.55 0.94
CA ARG A 339 1.36 5.21 1.15
C ARG A 339 1.66 3.80 0.67
N ILE A 340 2.81 3.64 0.02
CA ILE A 340 3.31 2.32 -0.37
C ILE A 340 3.81 1.50 0.82
N SER A 341 3.64 0.18 0.75
CA SER A 341 4.30 -0.79 1.62
C SER A 341 5.33 -1.58 0.82
N SER A 342 6.62 -1.25 0.95
CA SER A 342 7.72 -2.01 0.35
C SER A 342 7.70 -3.47 0.78
N VAL A 343 7.44 -3.73 2.07
CA VAL A 343 7.31 -5.10 2.63
C VAL A 343 6.25 -5.91 1.88
N MET A 344 5.11 -5.31 1.53
CA MET A 344 4.08 -5.99 0.75
C MET A 344 4.56 -6.36 -0.64
N LEU A 345 5.22 -5.43 -1.34
CA LEU A 345 5.75 -5.68 -2.67
C LEU A 345 6.82 -6.77 -2.63
N GLU A 346 7.72 -6.75 -1.65
CA GLU A 346 8.74 -7.80 -1.46
C GLU A 346 8.09 -9.18 -1.27
N LEU A 347 7.06 -9.27 -0.43
CA LEU A 347 6.33 -10.52 -0.20
C LEU A 347 5.61 -11.01 -1.46
N LEU A 348 4.89 -10.13 -2.15
CA LEU A 348 4.18 -10.51 -3.37
C LEU A 348 5.14 -10.90 -4.50
N CYS A 349 6.25 -10.17 -4.69
CA CYS A 349 7.30 -10.55 -5.64
C CYS A 349 7.98 -11.88 -5.28
N LEU A 350 8.01 -12.28 -4.01
CA LEU A 350 8.43 -13.61 -3.55
C LEU A 350 7.35 -14.70 -3.76
N GLY A 351 6.17 -14.34 -4.23
CA GLY A 351 5.03 -15.23 -4.39
C GLY A 351 4.36 -15.61 -3.06
N ILE A 352 4.48 -14.77 -2.04
CA ILE A 352 3.92 -14.98 -0.70
C ILE A 352 2.57 -14.26 -0.62
N PRO A 353 1.45 -14.98 -0.39
CA PRO A 353 0.15 -14.36 -0.25
C PRO A 353 0.07 -13.46 0.99
N VAL A 354 -0.81 -12.47 0.97
CA VAL A 354 -0.90 -11.46 2.05
C VAL A 354 -2.31 -11.27 2.59
N ILE A 355 -2.42 -10.90 3.87
CA ILE A 355 -3.63 -10.39 4.51
C ILE A 355 -3.39 -8.91 4.85
N VAL A 356 -4.24 -8.04 4.32
CA VAL A 356 -4.07 -6.57 4.37
C VAL A 356 -5.36 -5.89 4.82
N PRO A 357 -5.31 -4.68 5.40
CA PRO A 357 -6.51 -3.91 5.73
C PRO A 357 -7.19 -3.38 4.46
N ALA A 358 -8.52 -3.29 4.52
CA ALA A 358 -9.34 -2.62 3.53
C ALA A 358 -9.07 -1.10 3.46
N GLY A 359 -9.54 -0.49 2.37
CA GLY A 359 -9.61 0.97 2.27
C GLY A 359 -8.27 1.67 2.20
N CYS A 360 -7.23 0.97 1.75
CA CYS A 360 -5.90 1.50 1.59
C CYS A 360 -5.26 0.98 0.30
N TRP A 361 -4.13 1.56 -0.09
CA TRP A 361 -3.40 1.14 -1.29
C TRP A 361 -3.18 -0.37 -1.33
N MET A 362 -2.71 -0.97 -0.22
CA MET A 362 -2.48 -2.42 -0.14
C MET A 362 -3.75 -3.25 -0.38
N GLY A 363 -4.87 -2.82 0.23
CA GLY A 363 -6.16 -3.48 0.07
C GLY A 363 -6.65 -3.46 -1.37
N GLU A 364 -6.42 -2.38 -2.11
CA GLU A 364 -6.80 -2.27 -3.52
C GLU A 364 -6.02 -3.24 -4.41
N ILE A 365 -4.71 -3.41 -4.21
CA ILE A 365 -3.89 -4.37 -4.97
C ILE A 365 -4.46 -5.78 -4.85
N VAL A 366 -4.73 -6.21 -3.60
CA VAL A 366 -5.27 -7.54 -3.32
C VAL A 366 -6.69 -7.68 -3.84
N ALA A 367 -7.54 -6.68 -3.62
CA ALA A 367 -8.93 -6.73 -4.05
C ALA A 367 -9.07 -6.70 -5.59
N GLU A 368 -8.17 -6.04 -6.32
CA GLU A 368 -8.15 -6.05 -7.79
C GLU A 368 -7.86 -7.47 -8.30
N ALA A 369 -6.82 -8.11 -7.76
CA ALA A 369 -6.48 -9.49 -8.09
C ALA A 369 -7.61 -10.46 -7.71
N ASN A 370 -8.26 -10.25 -6.58
CA ASN A 370 -9.41 -11.06 -6.14
C ASN A 370 -10.62 -10.85 -7.07
N THR A 371 -10.88 -9.62 -7.52
CA THR A 371 -11.98 -9.33 -8.45
C THR A 371 -11.80 -10.06 -9.79
N ARG A 372 -10.58 -10.03 -10.36
CA ARG A 372 -10.28 -10.79 -11.59
C ARG A 372 -10.47 -12.29 -11.38
N TYR A 373 -10.00 -12.83 -10.26
CA TYR A 373 -10.20 -14.24 -9.92
C TYR A 373 -11.69 -14.60 -9.80
N LEU A 374 -12.46 -13.83 -9.04
CA LEU A 374 -13.88 -14.09 -8.82
C LEU A 374 -14.69 -13.93 -10.11
N ASP A 375 -14.32 -13.02 -11.02
CA ASP A 375 -14.97 -12.93 -12.32
C ASP A 375 -14.70 -14.20 -13.16
N ARG A 376 -13.44 -14.66 -13.25
CA ARG A 376 -13.10 -15.95 -13.91
C ARG A 376 -13.91 -17.10 -13.32
N ILE A 377 -13.94 -17.21 -12.00
CA ILE A 377 -14.70 -18.23 -11.28
C ILE A 377 -16.20 -18.15 -11.61
N SER A 378 -16.77 -16.95 -11.64
CA SER A 378 -18.19 -16.74 -11.94
C SER A 378 -18.58 -17.06 -13.37
N GLN A 379 -17.62 -17.13 -14.30
CA GLN A 379 -17.81 -17.54 -15.68
C GLN A 379 -17.71 -19.06 -15.84
N LEU A 380 -16.82 -19.70 -15.07
CA LEU A 380 -16.62 -21.15 -15.10
C LEU A 380 -17.76 -21.92 -14.45
N TRP A 381 -18.52 -21.29 -13.55
CA TRP A 381 -19.53 -21.98 -12.76
C TRP A 381 -20.94 -21.63 -13.26
N PRO A 382 -21.78 -22.64 -13.55
CA PRO A 382 -23.15 -22.39 -13.93
C PRO A 382 -23.89 -21.78 -12.73
N PRO A 383 -24.44 -20.56 -12.86
CA PRO A 383 -25.25 -19.98 -11.79
C PRO A 383 -26.52 -20.81 -11.62
N MET A 384 -26.94 -21.00 -10.37
CA MET A 384 -28.22 -21.63 -10.07
C MET A 384 -29.36 -20.73 -10.55
N ALA A 385 -30.40 -21.35 -11.11
CA ALA A 385 -31.65 -20.65 -11.35
C ALA A 385 -32.24 -20.23 -10.02
N VAL A 386 -32.49 -18.93 -9.86
CA VAL A 386 -33.24 -18.41 -8.71
C VAL A 386 -34.70 -18.40 -9.12
N ASP A 387 -35.38 -19.54 -8.94
CA ASP A 387 -36.80 -19.67 -9.23
C ASP A 387 -37.60 -18.69 -8.38
N GLY A 388 -38.36 -17.81 -9.04
CA GLY A 388 -39.36 -17.01 -8.35
C GLY A 388 -38.84 -15.82 -7.53
N LEU A 389 -37.74 -15.18 -7.92
CA LEU A 389 -37.65 -13.73 -7.67
C LEU A 389 -38.40 -13.01 -8.80
N PRO A 390 -39.69 -12.65 -8.63
CA PRO A 390 -40.18 -11.51 -9.36
C PRO A 390 -39.28 -10.36 -8.89
N LEU A 391 -38.32 -9.94 -9.72
CA LEU A 391 -37.87 -8.56 -9.70
C LEU A 391 -39.17 -7.77 -9.56
N SER A 392 -39.34 -7.07 -8.42
CA SER A 392 -40.60 -6.41 -8.12
C SER A 392 -40.99 -5.60 -9.36
N GLN A 393 -42.28 -5.48 -9.64
CA GLN A 393 -42.73 -4.70 -10.80
C GLN A 393 -42.15 -3.27 -10.78
N SER A 394 -41.82 -2.73 -9.59
CA SER A 394 -41.02 -1.52 -9.42
C SER A 394 -39.56 -1.63 -9.92
N GLN A 395 -38.83 -2.72 -9.67
CA GLN A 395 -37.49 -2.95 -10.22
C GLN A 395 -37.50 -3.15 -11.75
N ARG A 396 -38.53 -3.80 -12.32
CA ARG A 396 -38.69 -3.92 -13.78
C ARG A 396 -39.11 -2.60 -14.44
N GLN A 397 -39.99 -1.82 -13.80
CA GLN A 397 -40.41 -0.51 -14.31
C GLN A 397 -39.26 0.51 -14.25
N SER A 398 -38.40 0.47 -13.23
CA SER A 398 -37.19 1.30 -13.18
C SER A 398 -36.13 0.91 -14.21
N ALA A 399 -36.13 -0.31 -14.72
CA ALA A 399 -35.23 -0.75 -15.80
C ALA A 399 -35.84 -0.50 -17.20
N GLY A 400 -37.15 -0.65 -17.36
CA GLY A 400 -37.87 -0.42 -18.62
C GLY A 400 -38.16 1.05 -18.96
N ALA A 401 -38.27 1.93 -17.95
CA ALA A 401 -38.52 3.37 -18.16
C ALA A 401 -37.27 4.17 -18.58
N ARG A 402 -36.07 3.57 -18.63
CA ARG A 402 -34.80 4.29 -18.91
C ARG A 402 -34.43 4.43 -20.38
N ASN A 403 -35.22 3.87 -21.29
CA ASN A 403 -35.01 4.08 -22.72
C ASN A 403 -35.67 5.37 -23.26
N ALA A 404 -36.43 6.11 -22.45
CA ALA A 404 -37.00 7.40 -22.86
C ALA A 404 -37.36 8.30 -21.65
N GLY A 405 -36.42 9.13 -21.19
CA GLY A 405 -36.72 10.29 -20.33
C GLY A 405 -35.96 10.36 -19.00
N SER A 406 -35.25 11.49 -18.81
CA SER A 406 -34.55 12.01 -17.62
C SER A 406 -33.64 11.08 -16.79
N GLN A 407 -32.35 11.41 -16.80
CA GLN A 407 -31.23 10.71 -16.12
C GLN A 407 -31.22 10.75 -14.58
N ASP A 408 -32.25 11.27 -13.89
CA ASP A 408 -32.13 11.72 -12.50
C ASP A 408 -32.67 10.78 -11.40
N GLN A 409 -33.09 9.54 -11.71
CA GLN A 409 -33.61 8.61 -10.69
C GLN A 409 -33.02 7.20 -10.79
N CYS A 410 -31.71 7.07 -10.58
CA CYS A 410 -31.12 5.82 -10.10
C CYS A 410 -31.43 5.68 -8.61
N GLY A 411 -32.52 4.98 -8.25
CA GLY A 411 -32.83 4.68 -6.86
C GLY A 411 -31.69 3.93 -6.16
N HIS A 412 -31.14 4.52 -5.10
CA HIS A 412 -30.09 3.91 -4.27
C HIS A 412 -30.68 2.75 -3.47
N ILE A 413 -30.28 1.52 -3.75
CA ILE A 413 -30.64 0.37 -2.90
C ILE A 413 -29.58 0.26 -1.79
N ALA A 414 -29.87 0.85 -0.63
CA ALA A 414 -28.99 0.78 0.54
C ALA A 414 -29.09 -0.57 1.27
N THR A 415 -30.22 -1.29 1.13
CA THR A 415 -30.46 -2.56 1.82
C THR A 415 -31.27 -3.50 0.94
N GLY A 416 -31.07 -4.80 1.11
CA GLY A 416 -31.93 -5.79 0.47
C GLY A 416 -31.87 -7.16 1.14
N SER A 417 -32.70 -8.06 0.65
CA SER A 417 -32.72 -9.44 1.09
C SER A 417 -33.06 -10.38 -0.05
N THR A 418 -32.58 -11.61 0.01
CA THR A 418 -32.87 -12.64 -0.99
C THR A 418 -32.90 -14.02 -0.36
N LEU A 419 -33.78 -14.90 -0.88
CA LEU A 419 -33.84 -16.29 -0.46
C LEU A 419 -32.67 -17.07 -1.06
N ILE A 420 -32.09 -17.96 -0.26
CA ILE A 420 -31.02 -18.85 -0.70
C ILE A 420 -31.66 -20.03 -1.47
N PRO A 421 -31.31 -20.24 -2.75
CA PRO A 421 -31.78 -21.39 -3.50
C PRO A 421 -31.40 -22.71 -2.82
N GLN A 422 -32.29 -23.69 -2.85
CA GLN A 422 -32.01 -24.99 -2.26
C GLN A 422 -30.79 -25.64 -2.93
N GLY A 423 -29.78 -25.98 -2.13
CA GLY A 423 -28.52 -26.56 -2.60
C GLY A 423 -27.43 -25.55 -2.94
N ALA A 424 -27.70 -24.24 -2.83
CA ALA A 424 -26.66 -23.23 -2.92
C ALA A 424 -25.73 -23.33 -1.70
N SER A 425 -24.42 -23.38 -1.95
CA SER A 425 -23.39 -23.33 -0.91
C SER A 425 -22.57 -22.05 -0.96
N VAL A 426 -22.69 -21.26 -2.04
CA VAL A 426 -21.94 -20.03 -2.24
C VAL A 426 -22.83 -18.94 -2.84
N TRP A 427 -22.66 -17.71 -2.35
CA TRP A 427 -23.23 -16.49 -2.90
C TRP A 427 -22.12 -15.54 -3.38
N CYS A 428 -22.26 -15.01 -4.57
CA CYS A 428 -21.33 -14.06 -5.18
C CYS A 428 -22.08 -12.78 -5.56
N PRO A 429 -22.12 -11.77 -4.66
CA PRO A 429 -22.60 -10.44 -5.02
C PRO A 429 -21.60 -9.75 -5.94
N ARG A 430 -22.14 -9.04 -6.92
CA ARG A 430 -21.44 -8.29 -7.95
C ARG A 430 -21.95 -6.87 -7.96
N PHE A 431 -21.10 -5.92 -7.62
CA PHE A 431 -21.44 -4.50 -7.59
C PHE A 431 -20.86 -3.79 -8.82
N TYR A 432 -21.73 -3.23 -9.64
CA TYR A 432 -21.39 -2.45 -10.83
C TYR A 432 -21.42 -0.98 -10.48
N TRP A 433 -20.26 -0.34 -10.50
CA TRP A 433 -20.10 1.06 -10.12
C TRP A 433 -20.59 1.99 -11.24
N THR A 434 -21.41 2.98 -10.89
CA THR A 434 -21.80 4.09 -11.77
C THR A 434 -21.19 5.41 -11.34
N GLY A 435 -20.59 5.47 -10.14
CA GLY A 435 -19.86 6.62 -9.62
C GLY A 435 -19.60 6.55 -8.11
N PRO A 436 -18.73 7.41 -7.57
CA PRO A 436 -17.85 8.33 -8.29
C PRO A 436 -16.69 7.59 -8.96
N GLU A 437 -16.08 8.22 -9.96
CA GLU A 437 -14.91 7.63 -10.63
C GLU A 437 -13.60 7.82 -9.86
N SER A 438 -13.58 8.81 -8.95
CA SER A 438 -12.43 9.12 -8.13
C SER A 438 -12.11 7.99 -7.14
N ARG A 439 -10.81 7.77 -6.91
CA ARG A 439 -10.33 6.87 -5.85
C ARG A 439 -10.74 7.40 -4.47
N GLY A 440 -10.79 6.51 -3.50
CA GLY A 440 -11.09 6.84 -2.10
C GLY A 440 -12.53 6.58 -1.67
N THR A 441 -13.41 6.21 -2.61
CA THR A 441 -14.75 5.72 -2.31
C THR A 441 -14.74 4.20 -2.27
N TYR A 442 -15.22 3.64 -1.17
CA TYR A 442 -15.25 2.21 -0.93
C TYR A 442 -16.64 1.78 -0.49
N LEU A 443 -17.07 0.63 -0.96
CA LEU A 443 -18.35 0.06 -0.62
C LEU A 443 -18.18 -0.88 0.56
N HIS A 444 -18.83 -0.59 1.69
CA HIS A 444 -18.97 -1.52 2.79
C HIS A 444 -20.24 -2.34 2.58
N LEU A 445 -20.08 -3.64 2.35
CA LEU A 445 -21.15 -4.62 2.20
C LEU A 445 -21.22 -5.45 3.47
N ASP A 446 -22.26 -5.20 4.26
CA ASP A 446 -22.57 -5.96 5.45
C ASP A 446 -23.60 -7.05 5.14
N VAL A 447 -23.38 -8.28 5.61
CA VAL A 447 -24.12 -9.48 5.20
C VAL A 447 -24.50 -10.33 6.41
N LEU A 448 -25.81 -10.51 6.59
CA LEU A 448 -26.39 -11.38 7.60
C LEU A 448 -27.06 -12.58 6.91
N GLN A 449 -26.72 -13.78 7.35
CA GLN A 449 -27.41 -15.01 6.94
C GLN A 449 -28.32 -15.44 8.07
N THR A 450 -29.61 -15.60 7.78
CA THR A 450 -30.63 -16.01 8.75
C THR A 450 -31.21 -17.36 8.38
N ASP A 451 -31.59 -18.13 9.39
CA ASP A 451 -32.23 -19.43 9.22
C ASP A 451 -33.75 -19.32 8.93
N ARG A 452 -34.48 -20.43 9.02
CA ARG A 452 -35.95 -20.45 8.82
C ARG A 452 -36.74 -19.74 9.93
N HIS A 453 -36.14 -19.52 11.09
CA HIS A 453 -36.74 -18.84 12.22
C HIS A 453 -36.41 -17.33 12.23
N GLY A 454 -35.56 -16.89 11.30
CA GLY A 454 -35.07 -15.52 11.23
C GLY A 454 -33.89 -15.24 12.15
N GLU A 455 -33.31 -16.27 12.78
CA GLU A 455 -32.15 -16.12 13.65
C GLU A 455 -30.86 -16.00 12.82
N THR A 456 -29.98 -15.08 13.19
CA THR A 456 -28.69 -14.91 12.50
C THR A 456 -27.77 -16.08 12.80
N VAL A 457 -27.42 -16.83 11.76
CA VAL A 457 -26.48 -17.96 11.83
C VAL A 457 -25.07 -17.60 11.40
N LYS A 458 -24.91 -16.56 10.59
CA LYS A 458 -23.59 -16.05 10.15
C LYS A 458 -23.67 -14.56 9.85
N HIS A 459 -22.63 -13.83 10.24
CA HIS A 459 -22.45 -12.41 9.94
C HIS A 459 -21.07 -12.22 9.35
N TRP A 460 -20.97 -11.47 8.25
CA TRP A 460 -19.71 -11.14 7.62
C TRP A 460 -19.81 -9.79 6.90
N ALA A 461 -18.72 -9.04 6.89
CA ALA A 461 -18.61 -7.78 6.18
C ALA A 461 -17.43 -7.80 5.23
N VAL A 462 -17.56 -7.12 4.09
CA VAL A 462 -16.46 -6.90 3.14
C VAL A 462 -16.43 -5.45 2.70
N VAL A 463 -15.24 -4.96 2.37
CA VAL A 463 -15.07 -3.67 1.72
C VAL A 463 -14.63 -3.91 0.29
N LEU A 464 -15.42 -3.40 -0.66
CA LEU A 464 -15.17 -3.49 -2.09
C LEU A 464 -14.64 -2.15 -2.61
N HIS A 465 -13.63 -2.18 -3.46
CA HIS A 465 -13.14 -1.01 -4.21
C HIS A 465 -13.54 -1.13 -5.68
N ARG A 466 -13.72 0.00 -6.36
CA ARG A 466 -13.97 0.02 -7.81
C ARG A 466 -12.76 -0.54 -8.55
N SER A 467 -12.95 -1.63 -9.30
CA SER A 467 -11.89 -2.14 -10.17
C SER A 467 -11.53 -1.10 -11.22
N ALA A 468 -10.23 -0.86 -11.38
CA ALA A 468 -9.71 0.08 -12.38
C ALA A 468 -10.06 -0.37 -13.82
N GLU A 469 -10.19 -1.67 -14.06
CA GLU A 469 -10.41 -2.22 -15.40
C GLU A 469 -11.89 -2.38 -15.76
N THR A 470 -12.72 -2.81 -14.80
CA THR A 470 -14.05 -3.34 -15.12
C THR A 470 -15.20 -2.55 -14.52
N SER A 471 -14.93 -1.56 -13.65
CA SER A 471 -15.97 -0.91 -12.82
C SER A 471 -16.88 -1.92 -12.11
N LEU A 472 -16.39 -3.14 -11.88
CA LEU A 472 -17.08 -4.22 -11.20
C LEU A 472 -16.28 -4.57 -9.96
N SER A 473 -16.98 -4.87 -8.86
CA SER A 473 -16.39 -5.54 -7.71
C SER A 473 -17.20 -6.78 -7.40
N SER A 474 -16.50 -7.83 -6.98
CA SER A 474 -17.15 -9.07 -6.57
C SER A 474 -16.65 -9.46 -5.19
N ALA A 475 -17.51 -10.12 -4.42
CA ALA A 475 -17.13 -10.85 -3.22
C ALA A 475 -17.68 -12.28 -3.30
N LEU A 476 -17.12 -13.17 -2.49
CA LEU A 476 -17.58 -14.54 -2.36
C LEU A 476 -17.94 -14.79 -0.91
N PHE A 477 -19.14 -15.35 -0.68
CA PHE A 477 -19.62 -15.70 0.65
C PHE A 477 -20.00 -17.17 0.67
N GLU A 478 -19.38 -17.93 1.55
CA GLU A 478 -19.83 -19.27 1.88
C GLU A 478 -21.14 -19.19 2.69
N LEU A 479 -22.13 -19.95 2.24
CA LEU A 479 -23.45 -20.01 2.84
C LEU A 479 -23.49 -21.05 3.94
N HIS A 480 -23.97 -20.64 5.11
CA HIS A 480 -24.20 -21.54 6.22
C HIS A 480 -25.27 -22.57 5.87
N THR A 481 -25.09 -23.83 6.25
CA THR A 481 -25.99 -24.94 5.87
C THR A 481 -27.43 -24.76 6.36
N GLN A 482 -27.60 -24.03 7.47
CA GLN A 482 -28.91 -23.69 8.03
C GLN A 482 -29.50 -22.38 7.49
N ALA A 483 -28.73 -21.59 6.75
CA ALA A 483 -29.21 -20.32 6.22
C ALA A 483 -30.32 -20.54 5.18
N ARG A 484 -31.29 -19.61 5.19
CA ARG A 484 -32.43 -19.58 4.27
C ARG A 484 -32.56 -18.23 3.60
N THR A 485 -32.17 -17.16 4.28
CA THR A 485 -32.22 -15.81 3.73
C THR A 485 -30.88 -15.13 3.92
N ILE A 486 -30.51 -14.30 2.95
CA ILE A 486 -29.41 -13.35 3.05
C ILE A 486 -30.03 -11.96 3.17
N HIS A 487 -29.62 -11.21 4.18
CA HIS A 487 -29.88 -9.79 4.31
C HIS A 487 -28.57 -9.05 4.11
N TRP A 488 -28.61 -7.93 3.40
CA TRP A 488 -27.43 -7.14 3.14
C TRP A 488 -27.71 -5.66 3.25
N SER A 489 -26.68 -4.91 3.61
CA SER A 489 -26.68 -3.45 3.56
C SER A 489 -25.40 -2.92 2.92
N ILE A 490 -25.54 -1.82 2.20
CA ILE A 490 -24.48 -1.13 1.48
C ILE A 490 -24.34 0.27 2.07
N SER A 491 -23.11 0.65 2.37
CA SER A 491 -22.73 1.98 2.84
C SER A 491 -21.38 2.40 2.25
N ASP A 492 -21.03 3.68 2.37
CA ASP A 492 -19.64 4.09 2.18
C ASP A 492 -18.82 3.62 3.40
N ALA A 493 -17.72 2.91 3.16
CA ALA A 493 -16.93 2.31 4.23
C ALA A 493 -16.20 3.34 5.12
N TYR A 494 -15.96 4.57 4.63
CA TYR A 494 -15.13 5.56 5.32
C TYR A 494 -15.66 6.99 5.29
N ALA A 495 -16.85 7.22 4.74
CA ALA A 495 -17.53 8.51 4.80
C ALA A 495 -18.93 8.37 5.38
N ALA A 496 -19.32 9.33 6.23
CA ALA A 496 -20.72 9.50 6.61
C ALA A 496 -21.44 10.14 5.42
N GLY A 497 -21.99 9.31 4.53
CA GLY A 497 -22.59 9.78 3.29
C GLY A 497 -23.53 8.77 2.65
N ALA A 498 -24.06 9.15 1.48
CA ALA A 498 -24.83 8.23 0.65
C ALA A 498 -23.94 7.05 0.22
N PRO A 499 -24.51 5.84 0.06
CA PRO A 499 -23.76 4.70 -0.44
C PRO A 499 -23.19 5.01 -1.84
N PRO A 500 -22.07 4.36 -2.23
CA PRO A 500 -21.54 4.47 -3.58
C PRO A 500 -22.60 4.19 -4.64
N GLN A 501 -22.54 4.90 -5.77
CA GLN A 501 -23.54 4.77 -6.82
C GLN A 501 -23.25 3.51 -7.63
N GLY A 502 -24.24 2.63 -7.74
CA GLY A 502 -24.11 1.41 -8.53
C GLY A 502 -25.30 0.48 -8.44
N GLN A 503 -25.13 -0.71 -9.01
CA GLN A 503 -26.14 -1.76 -9.04
C GLN A 503 -25.55 -3.06 -8.52
N MET A 504 -26.27 -3.76 -7.65
CA MET A 504 -25.85 -5.06 -7.17
C MET A 504 -26.62 -6.19 -7.85
N ASN A 505 -25.89 -7.13 -8.44
CA ASN A 505 -26.41 -8.39 -8.94
C ASN A 505 -25.94 -9.52 -8.03
N SER A 506 -26.74 -10.57 -7.90
CA SER A 506 -26.42 -11.74 -7.08
C SER A 506 -26.34 -12.99 -7.95
N ARG A 507 -25.33 -13.82 -7.71
CA ARG A 507 -25.24 -15.18 -8.27
C ARG A 507 -25.11 -16.20 -7.15
N PHE A 508 -25.78 -17.32 -7.31
CA PHE A 508 -25.71 -18.46 -6.40
C PHE A 508 -25.10 -19.65 -7.11
N PHE A 509 -24.31 -20.43 -6.39
CA PHE A 509 -23.66 -21.62 -6.92
C PHE A 509 -23.83 -22.81 -5.98
N ALA A 510 -24.10 -23.98 -6.54
CA ALA A 510 -24.03 -25.25 -5.85
C ALA A 510 -22.62 -25.82 -6.06
N ARG A 511 -21.82 -25.88 -4.99
CA ARG A 511 -20.47 -26.44 -5.05
C ARG A 511 -20.25 -27.54 -3.99
N PRO A 512 -19.67 -28.69 -4.39
CA PRO A 512 -19.33 -29.76 -3.48
C PRO A 512 -17.99 -29.55 -2.76
N VAL A 513 -17.13 -28.66 -3.27
CA VAL A 513 -15.79 -28.40 -2.73
C VAL A 513 -15.69 -26.94 -2.29
N ALA A 514 -15.03 -26.71 -1.16
CA ALA A 514 -14.72 -25.37 -0.66
C ALA A 514 -13.90 -24.58 -1.67
N VAL A 515 -14.19 -23.29 -1.78
CA VAL A 515 -13.57 -22.40 -2.78
C VAL A 515 -12.88 -21.27 -2.03
N PRO A 516 -11.62 -20.97 -2.36
CA PRO A 516 -10.94 -19.76 -1.89
C PRO A 516 -11.77 -18.49 -2.22
N SER A 517 -11.86 -17.53 -1.29
CA SER A 517 -12.55 -16.25 -1.55
C SER A 517 -11.66 -15.24 -2.27
N GLY A 518 -10.38 -15.55 -2.51
CA GLY A 518 -9.41 -14.68 -3.17
C GLY A 518 -8.35 -15.44 -3.97
N SER A 519 -7.37 -14.71 -4.49
CA SER A 519 -6.26 -15.24 -5.30
C SER A 519 -4.91 -15.03 -4.63
N ILE A 520 -4.42 -13.79 -4.54
CA ILE A 520 -3.08 -13.47 -4.01
C ILE A 520 -3.08 -13.16 -2.52
N GLY A 521 -4.25 -13.21 -1.88
CA GLY A 521 -4.42 -12.76 -0.51
C GLY A 521 -5.87 -12.44 -0.15
N LEU A 522 -6.06 -11.88 1.04
CA LEU A 522 -7.36 -11.48 1.55
C LEU A 522 -7.33 -10.07 2.15
N VAL A 523 -8.48 -9.41 2.13
CA VAL A 523 -8.66 -8.05 2.65
C VAL A 523 -9.53 -8.12 3.90
N ALA A 524 -9.04 -7.52 4.99
CA ALA A 524 -9.72 -7.44 6.27
C ALA A 524 -10.40 -6.08 6.42
N VAL A 525 -11.69 -6.06 6.73
CA VAL A 525 -12.43 -4.84 7.08
C VAL A 525 -11.90 -4.27 8.40
N ASP A 526 -11.67 -5.15 9.37
CA ASP A 526 -11.12 -4.83 10.68
C ASP A 526 -10.25 -5.98 11.21
N ARG A 527 -9.60 -5.76 12.36
CA ARG A 527 -8.67 -6.75 12.96
C ARG A 527 -9.38 -8.00 13.47
N GLY A 528 -10.65 -7.91 13.85
CA GLY A 528 -11.46 -9.03 14.33
C GLY A 528 -11.69 -10.10 13.25
N GLN A 529 -11.56 -9.74 11.97
CA GLN A 529 -11.67 -10.71 10.86
C GLN A 529 -10.40 -11.56 10.65
N VAL A 530 -9.24 -11.12 11.16
CA VAL A 530 -7.94 -11.78 10.90
C VAL A 530 -7.96 -13.28 11.21
N PRO A 531 -8.51 -13.78 12.33
CA PRO A 531 -8.53 -15.21 12.62
C PRO A 531 -9.26 -16.06 11.58
N ALA A 532 -10.39 -15.56 11.07
CA ALA A 532 -11.17 -16.26 10.05
C ALA A 532 -10.46 -16.21 8.69
N LEU A 533 -9.86 -15.08 8.32
CA LEU A 533 -9.06 -14.96 7.09
C LEU A 533 -7.82 -15.85 7.10
N VAL A 534 -7.13 -15.97 8.25
CA VAL A 534 -6.01 -16.91 8.41
C VAL A 534 -6.49 -18.35 8.25
N THR A 535 -7.63 -18.71 8.85
CA THR A 535 -8.23 -20.05 8.71
C THR A 535 -8.53 -20.35 7.23
N GLU A 536 -9.06 -19.38 6.50
CA GLU A 536 -9.33 -19.52 5.07
C GLU A 536 -8.05 -19.73 4.24
N VAL A 537 -7.01 -18.92 4.48
CA VAL A 537 -5.72 -19.10 3.79
C VAL A 537 -5.10 -20.45 4.14
N MET A 538 -5.19 -20.92 5.39
CA MET A 538 -4.72 -22.25 5.78
C MET A 538 -5.44 -23.36 5.00
N ALA A 539 -6.77 -23.29 4.91
CA ALA A 539 -7.59 -24.28 4.21
C ALA A 539 -7.31 -24.34 2.70
N HIS A 540 -6.81 -23.24 2.14
CA HIS A 540 -6.60 -23.06 0.70
C HIS A 540 -5.17 -22.64 0.35
N TYR A 541 -4.19 -23.00 1.18
CA TYR A 541 -2.83 -22.43 1.08
C TYR A 541 -2.18 -22.65 -0.28
N GLU A 542 -2.30 -23.85 -0.85
CA GLU A 542 -1.72 -24.18 -2.15
C GLU A 542 -2.24 -23.26 -3.26
N HIS A 543 -3.55 -22.98 -3.26
CA HIS A 543 -4.17 -22.04 -4.20
C HIS A 543 -3.60 -20.64 -4.05
N TYR A 544 -3.61 -20.10 -2.82
CA TYR A 544 -3.09 -18.75 -2.55
C TYR A 544 -1.61 -18.61 -2.92
N GLN A 545 -0.81 -19.64 -2.62
CA GLN A 545 0.62 -19.65 -2.97
C GLN A 545 0.83 -19.68 -4.49
N GLN A 546 0.08 -20.50 -5.23
CA GLN A 546 0.20 -20.60 -6.68
C GLN A 546 -0.20 -19.30 -7.39
N GLU A 547 -1.35 -18.72 -7.03
CA GLU A 547 -1.81 -17.45 -7.60
C GLU A 547 -0.86 -16.29 -7.21
N ALA A 548 -0.37 -16.25 -5.96
CA ALA A 548 0.61 -15.25 -5.53
C ALA A 548 1.95 -15.40 -6.28
N LYS A 549 2.45 -16.62 -6.53
CA LYS A 549 3.65 -16.84 -7.36
C LYS A 549 3.47 -16.35 -8.79
N ALA A 550 2.33 -16.66 -9.41
CA ALA A 550 2.03 -16.21 -10.78
C ALA A 550 1.94 -14.68 -10.86
N TYR A 551 1.24 -14.04 -9.92
CA TYR A 551 1.15 -12.59 -9.83
C TYR A 551 2.51 -11.94 -9.52
N GLY A 552 3.25 -12.52 -8.57
CA GLY A 552 4.57 -12.08 -8.13
C GLY A 552 5.60 -12.05 -9.24
N ALA A 553 5.58 -13.02 -10.16
CA ALA A 553 6.47 -13.05 -11.32
C ALA A 553 6.27 -11.83 -12.24
N VAL A 554 5.01 -11.44 -12.48
CA VAL A 554 4.67 -10.24 -13.26
C VAL A 554 5.08 -8.97 -12.51
N LEU A 555 4.79 -8.93 -11.20
CA LEU A 555 5.13 -7.79 -10.35
C LEU A 555 6.66 -7.58 -10.28
N ALA A 556 7.44 -8.65 -10.12
CA ALA A 556 8.89 -8.59 -10.02
C ALA A 556 9.55 -8.00 -11.26
N GLN A 557 9.06 -8.31 -12.47
CA GLN A 557 9.56 -7.73 -13.71
C GLN A 557 9.35 -6.22 -13.76
N ARG A 558 8.19 -5.75 -13.28
CA ARG A 558 7.82 -4.34 -13.27
C ARG A 558 8.59 -3.53 -12.24
N HIS A 559 8.86 -4.13 -11.09
CA HIS A 559 9.48 -3.47 -9.94
C HIS A 559 11.01 -3.64 -9.90
N THR A 560 11.67 -4.01 -11.01
CA THR A 560 13.15 -4.04 -11.03
C THR A 560 13.74 -2.64 -10.97
N ALA A 561 14.93 -2.51 -10.37
CA ALA A 561 15.68 -1.25 -10.40
C ALA A 561 16.05 -0.82 -11.83
N ALA A 562 16.28 -1.76 -12.75
CA ALA A 562 16.53 -1.49 -14.15
C ALA A 562 15.30 -0.89 -14.86
N ALA A 563 14.10 -1.46 -14.65
CA ALA A 563 12.86 -0.91 -15.20
C ALA A 563 12.54 0.47 -14.62
N HIS A 564 12.79 0.65 -13.32
CA HIS A 564 12.64 1.94 -12.65
C HIS A 564 13.59 3.00 -13.24
N LEU A 565 14.87 2.66 -13.40
CA LEU A 565 15.86 3.56 -13.99
C LEU A 565 15.52 3.90 -15.44
N SER A 566 15.18 2.92 -16.29
CA SER A 566 14.76 3.17 -17.68
C SER A 566 13.61 4.17 -17.71
N GLN A 567 12.59 4.04 -16.85
CA GLN A 567 11.51 5.02 -16.79
C GLN A 567 11.97 6.42 -16.35
N LEU A 568 12.96 6.53 -15.47
CA LEU A 568 13.55 7.84 -15.12
C LEU A 568 14.23 8.48 -16.34
N LEU A 569 14.97 7.70 -17.12
CA LEU A 569 15.73 8.17 -18.28
C LEU A 569 14.82 8.48 -19.50
N ASP A 570 13.87 7.59 -19.83
CA ASP A 570 13.07 7.55 -21.07
C ASP A 570 11.88 8.53 -21.15
N CYS A 571 11.76 9.48 -20.21
CA CYS A 571 10.56 10.32 -20.05
C CYS A 571 10.21 11.27 -21.22
N GLY A 572 10.96 11.26 -22.33
CA GLY A 572 10.76 12.12 -23.49
C GLY A 572 9.69 11.67 -24.49
N VAL A 573 9.25 10.40 -24.50
CA VAL A 573 8.46 9.84 -25.63
C VAL A 573 7.22 9.01 -25.24
N GLN A 574 6.92 8.81 -23.95
CA GLN A 574 5.77 7.97 -23.60
C GLN A 574 4.42 8.63 -23.94
N SER A 575 3.71 8.01 -24.89
CA SER A 575 2.33 8.37 -25.24
C SER A 575 1.40 8.23 -24.02
N PRO A 576 0.48 9.17 -23.78
CA PRO A 576 -0.47 9.16 -22.66
C PRO A 576 -1.24 7.84 -22.48
N GLN A 577 -1.40 7.05 -23.55
CA GLN A 577 -2.12 5.78 -23.53
C GLN A 577 -1.40 4.68 -22.74
N VAL A 578 -0.06 4.66 -22.70
CA VAL A 578 0.71 3.68 -21.91
C VAL A 578 0.53 3.94 -20.42
N ALA A 579 0.51 5.22 -20.03
CA ALA A 579 0.35 5.65 -18.65
C ALA A 579 -1.01 5.24 -18.05
N VAL A 580 -2.08 5.17 -18.85
CA VAL A 580 -3.41 4.73 -18.35
C VAL A 580 -3.41 3.23 -18.04
N ARG A 581 -2.89 2.39 -18.94
CA ARG A 581 -2.79 0.94 -18.70
C ARG A 581 -1.87 0.62 -17.52
N GLU A 582 -0.75 1.34 -17.41
CA GLU A 582 0.18 1.15 -16.30
C GLU A 582 -0.41 1.53 -14.94
N ARG A 583 -1.32 2.51 -14.87
CA ARG A 583 -2.04 2.82 -13.61
C ARG A 583 -2.94 1.69 -13.12
N HIS A 584 -3.33 0.75 -13.99
CA HIS A 584 -4.37 -0.26 -13.70
C HIS A 584 -3.77 -1.63 -13.35
N CYS A 585 -2.54 -1.90 -13.77
CA CYS A 585 -1.80 -3.12 -13.41
C CYS A 585 -0.99 -2.99 -12.11
N ALA A 586 -1.14 -1.88 -11.37
CA ALA A 586 -0.54 -1.72 -10.04
C ALA A 586 -1.49 -2.34 -9.04
#